data_AF-A0AAV2B7W9-F1
#
_entry.id   AF-A0AAV2B7W9-F1
#
_cell.length_a   1.000
_cell.length_b   1.000
_cell.length_c   1.000
_cell.angle_alpha   90.00
_cell.angle_beta   90.00
_cell.angle_gamma   90.00
#
_symmetry.space_group_name_H-M   'P 1'
#
loop_
_entity.id
_entity.type
_entity.pdbx_description
1 polymer ?
#
loop_
_entity_poly.entity_id
_entity_poly.type
_entity_poly.pdbx_seq_one_letter_code
_entity_poly.pdbx_strand_id
1 'polypeptide(L)' 'MLVLLGIFLGVYSAAFAEDLDLEEILDKPDFVMRMKNEYTQNSYNCLIAACLYVLSFCISVWQFYLNRRATSTT' A
#
# COMPACT_ATOMS: atom_id res chain seq x y z
N MET A 1 4.93 1.49 7.04
CA MET A 1 5.56 1.60 5.71
C MET A 1 4.53 1.63 4.59
N LEU A 2 3.69 0.60 4.41
CA LEU A 2 2.74 0.53 3.28
C LEU A 2 1.74 1.68 3.20
N VAL A 3 1.19 2.13 4.34
CA VAL A 3 0.27 3.29 4.36
C VAL A 3 0.96 4.58 3.89
N LEU A 4 2.19 4.83 4.34
CA LEU A 4 2.97 6.00 3.94
C LEU A 4 3.31 5.94 2.45
N LEU A 5 3.66 4.75 1.96
CA LEU A 5 3.98 4.50 0.55
C LEU A 5 2.75 4.78 -0.33
N GLY A 6 1.58 4.23 0.01
CA GLY A 6 0.32 4.54 -0.69
C GLY A 6 -0.02 6.02 -0.70
N ILE A 7 0.20 6.76 0.40
CA ILE A 7 -0.02 8.22 0.44
C ILE A 7 0.96 8.95 -0.49
N PHE A 8 2.25 8.61 -0.46
CA PHE A 8 3.27 9.28 -1.29
C PHE A 8 3.09 9.01 -2.79
N LEU A 9 2.63 7.82 -3.19
CA LEU A 9 2.29 7.55 -4.58
C LEU A 9 1.01 8.29 -5.02
N GLY A 10 0.03 8.46 -4.12
CA GLY A 10 -1.20 9.20 -4.40
C GLY A 10 -0.98 10.70 -4.67
N VAL A 11 0.10 11.29 -4.15
CA VAL A 11 0.52 12.67 -4.48
C VAL A 11 1.50 12.75 -5.67
N TYR A 12 1.70 11.65 -6.41
CA TYR A 12 2.61 11.60 -7.56
C TYR A 12 4.04 12.04 -7.19
N SER A 13 4.55 11.57 -6.05
CA SER A 13 5.87 11.97 -5.56
C SER A 13 7.00 11.51 -6.50
N ALA A 14 7.87 12.45 -6.91
CA ALA A 14 9.02 12.17 -7.76
C ALA A 14 10.03 11.20 -7.14
N ALA A 15 10.00 11.01 -5.82
CA ALA A 15 10.86 10.05 -5.12
C ALA A 15 10.51 8.58 -5.43
N PHE A 16 9.35 8.32 -6.04
CA PHE A 16 8.90 6.98 -6.44
C PHE A 16 8.83 6.82 -7.97
N ALA A 17 9.37 7.78 -8.73
CA ALA A 17 9.34 7.75 -10.19
C ALA A 17 10.11 6.58 -10.79
N GLU A 18 11.12 6.08 -10.07
CA GLU A 18 11.97 4.95 -10.44
C GLU A 18 11.33 3.58 -10.21
N ASP A 19 10.31 3.51 -9.34
CA ASP A 19 9.55 2.29 -9.07
C ASP A 19 8.39 2.09 -10.08
N LEU A 20 8.20 3.02 -11.02
CA LEU A 20 7.24 2.85 -12.09
C LEU A 20 7.87 2.03 -13.22
N ASP A 21 7.18 0.96 -13.60
CA ASP A 21 7.56 0.15 -14.75
C ASP A 21 7.16 0.86 -16.05
N LEU A 22 7.96 1.86 -16.42
CA LEU A 22 7.81 2.63 -17.65
C LEU A 22 8.53 1.91 -18.80
N GLU A 23 8.09 0.69 -19.11
CA GLU A 23 8.69 -0.11 -20.17
C GLU A 23 8.48 0.58 -21.55
N GLU A 24 9.57 1.14 -22.08
CA GLU A 24 9.94 1.20 -23.50
C GLU A 24 9.16 2.09 -24.49
N ILE A 25 8.34 3.05 -24.06
CA ILE A 25 7.69 3.99 -25.00
C ILE A 25 7.87 5.45 -24.56
N LEU A 26 9.11 5.93 -24.65
CA LEU A 26 9.48 7.31 -24.33
C LEU A 26 8.97 8.34 -25.38
N ASP A 27 8.47 7.87 -26.53
CA ASP A 27 8.26 8.71 -27.72
C ASP A 27 6.79 9.07 -28.01
N LYS A 28 5.85 8.77 -27.09
CA LYS A 28 4.42 9.06 -27.30
C LYS A 28 3.94 10.30 -26.52
N PRO A 29 3.05 11.12 -27.11
CA PRO A 29 2.46 12.27 -26.42
C PRO A 29 1.65 11.87 -25.18
N ASP A 30 1.28 10.60 -25.05
CA ASP A 30 0.52 10.03 -23.93
C ASP A 30 1.37 9.60 -22.72
N PHE A 31 2.68 9.83 -22.75
CA PHE A 31 3.61 9.40 -21.69
C PHE A 31 3.19 9.90 -20.29
N VAL A 32 2.81 11.18 -20.18
CA VAL A 32 2.38 11.78 -18.90
C VAL A 32 1.08 11.14 -18.37
N MET A 33 0.15 10.80 -19.27
CA MET A 33 -1.10 10.16 -18.87
C MET A 33 -0.88 8.73 -18.39
N ARG A 34 -0.01 7.98 -19.08
CA ARG A 34 0.38 6.62 -18.67
C ARG A 34 1.12 6.61 -17.33
N MET A 35 2.08 7.52 -17.16
CA MET A 35 2.79 7.68 -15.89
C MET A 35 1.82 7.91 -14.72
N LYS A 36 0.85 8.83 -14.87
CA LYS A 36 -0.16 9.06 -13.82
C LYS A 36 -1.02 7.83 -13.53
N ASN A 37 -1.31 7.03 -14.54
CA ASN A 37 -2.09 5.81 -14.35
C ASN A 37 -1.29 4.78 -13.53
N GLU A 38 -0.01 4.57 -13.83
CA GLU A 38 0.87 3.65 -13.09
C GLU A 38 1.04 4.07 -11.61
N TYR A 39 1.24 5.38 -11.36
CA TYR A 39 1.26 5.91 -9.98
C TYR A 39 -0.03 5.55 -9.22
N THR A 40 -1.17 5.71 -9.88
CA THR A 40 -2.48 5.44 -9.29
C THR A 40 -2.67 3.94 -9.03
N GLN A 41 -2.31 3.08 -9.98
CA GLN A 41 -2.41 1.62 -9.83
C GLN A 41 -1.53 1.11 -8.68
N ASN A 42 -0.26 1.54 -8.64
CA ASN A 42 0.66 1.09 -7.60
C ASN A 42 0.26 1.63 -6.21
N SER A 43 -0.27 2.86 -6.14
CA SER A 43 -0.89 3.41 -4.92
C SER A 43 -2.05 2.55 -4.41
N TYR A 44 -2.97 2.12 -5.28
CA TYR A 44 -4.11 1.30 -4.90
C TYR A 44 -3.68 -0.07 -4.38
N ASN A 45 -2.75 -0.75 -5.07
CA ASN A 45 -2.21 -2.04 -4.63
C ASN A 45 -1.59 -1.95 -3.24
N CYS A 46 -0.79 -0.91 -3.00
CA CYS A 46 -0.15 -0.67 -1.71
C CYS A 46 -1.17 -0.38 -0.60
N LEU A 47 -2.20 0.41 -0.90
CA LEU A 47 -3.24 0.77 0.07
C LEU A 47 -4.12 -0.43 0.46
N ILE A 48 -4.46 -1.29 -0.51
CA ILE A 48 -5.21 -2.53 -0.25
C ILE A 48 -4.39 -3.46 0.66
N ALA A 49 -3.10 -3.64 0.35
CA ALA A 49 -2.21 -4.42 1.20
C ALA A 49 -2.14 -3.85 2.62
N ALA A 50 -2.03 -2.53 2.76
CA ALA A 50 -2.05 -1.88 4.06
C ALA A 50 -3.34 -2.17 4.85
N CYS A 51 -4.51 -2.12 4.20
CA CYS A 51 -5.78 -2.49 4.82
C CYS A 51 -5.78 -3.95 5.31
N LEU A 52 -5.25 -4.88 4.52
CA LEU A 52 -5.13 -6.29 4.94
C LEU A 52 -4.26 -6.44 6.19
N TYR A 53 -3.12 -5.75 6.27
CA TYR A 53 -2.27 -5.78 7.46
C TYR A 53 -2.96 -5.20 8.70
N VAL A 54 -3.75 -4.12 8.54
CA VAL A 54 -4.54 -3.56 9.64
C VAL A 54 -5.58 -4.58 10.14
N LEU A 55 -6.28 -5.27 9.23
CA LEU A 55 -7.23 -6.31 9.59
C LEU A 55 -6.55 -7.47 10.33
N SER A 56 -5.43 -7.97 9.81
CA SER A 56 -4.66 -9.02 10.49
C SER A 56 -4.19 -8.57 11.88
N PHE A 57 -3.73 -7.33 12.01
CA PHE A 57 -3.33 -6.76 13.30
C PHE A 57 -4.50 -6.71 14.29
N CYS A 58 -5.68 -6.26 13.88
CA CYS A 58 -6.88 -6.26 14.72
C CYS A 58 -7.25 -7.67 15.20
N ILE A 59 -7.18 -8.67 14.30
CA ILE A 59 -7.44 -10.07 14.65
C ILE A 59 -6.39 -10.56 15.67
N SER A 60 -5.11 -10.26 15.46
CA SER A 60 -4.05 -10.64 16.41
C SER A 60 -4.24 -10.00 17.79
N VAL A 61 -4.64 -8.72 17.85
CA VAL A 61 -4.95 -8.03 19.12
C VAL A 61 -6.17 -8.67 19.80
N TRP A 62 -7.21 -9.01 19.03
CA TRP A 62 -8.39 -9.70 19.56
C TRP A 62 -8.04 -11.06 20.15
N GLN A 63 -7.25 -11.88 19.43
CA GLN A 63 -6.75 -13.17 19.89
C GLN A 63 -5.90 -13.01 21.16
N PHE A 64 -5.01 -12.01 21.20
CA PHE A 64 -4.19 -11.71 22.38
C PHE A 64 -5.05 -11.36 23.60
N TYR A 65 -6.09 -10.56 23.43
CA TYR A 65 -7.00 -10.19 24.51
C TYR A 65 -7.76 -11.41 25.08
N LEU A 66 -8.32 -12.26 24.21
CA LEU A 66 -9.01 -13.48 24.64
C LEU A 66 -8.06 -14.45 25.36
N ASN A 67 -6.86 -14.66 24.82
CA ASN A 67 -5.87 -15.55 25.41
C ASN A 67 -5.44 -15.09 26.81
N ARG A 68 -5.25 -13.78 27.02
CA ARG A 68 -4.93 -13.23 28.34
C ARG A 68 -6.04 -13.46 29.37
N ARG A 69 -7.31 -13.39 28.96
CA ARG A 69 -8.47 -13.63 29.85
C ARG A 69 -8.65 -15.12 30.19
N ALA A 70 -8.37 -16.00 29.24
CA ALA A 70 -8.40 -17.44 29.48
C ALA A 70 -7.33 -17.83 30.51
N THR A 71 -6.10 -17.34 30.36
CA THR A 71 -5.00 -17.64 31.29
C THR A 71 -5.24 -17.12 32.71
N SER A 72 -5.93 -15.99 32.90
CA SER A 72 -6.22 -15.47 34.25
C SER A 72 -7.31 -16.25 35.01
N THR A 73 -8.00 -17.18 34.36
CA THR A 73 -9.13 -17.92 34.95
C THR A 73 -8.75 -19.37 35.34
N THR A 74 -7.50 -19.80 35.07
CA THR A 74 -6.90 -21.06 35.54
C THR A 74 -5.97 -20.78 36.71
#